data_AF-A0A151S380-F1
#
_entry.id   AF-A0A151S380-F1
#
_cell.length_a   1.000
_cell.length_b   1.000
_cell.length_c   1.000
_cell.angle_alpha   90.00
_cell.angle_beta   90.00
_cell.angle_gamma   90.00
#
_symmetry.space_group_name_H-M   'P 1'
#
loop_
_entity.id
_entity.type
_entity.pdbx_description
1 polymer ?
#
loop_
_entity_poly.entity_id
_entity_poly.type
_entity_poly.pdbx_seq_one_letter_code
_entity_poly.pdbx_strand_id
1 'polypeptide(L)'
;MATSTSISKTLIPFSKTQEASLRLPHRKFPRPNTRTHMPIKLAARDNSSASLVNYKPKLEEQLKRLPEAWRQIQGESDWAGLLEPMDPLLRAELIRYGEMAQACYDAFDFDPFSKYCGSCRFTPRAFFPSLHMSHIGYHVTRYLYATANINLPNFFNHSRWSKMWSKHANWAGYVAVSDDATSRRLGRRAITIAWRGTVTRLEWVADLKDFLKPISSNGVPCPDETVKVESGFLDLYTDREENCGYCKYSAREQVLTEVKRLLEMYSNEEVSITITGHSLGSALAILSAYDIVETGVNVMGDSRGVLVSVVSFSGPRVGNMRFRERLEVGLGVKVLRVVNLHDVVPKAPGVVFNEQLPAALMKVAEGLPWSYSHVGVELALDHKKSPFLNPNADAVCAHNLEALLHLLDGYHGKGERFVLASGRDPALVNKGCDFLKDHYMIPPNWRQDENKGMIRSNDGRWMQPERPKLDDHPEDMHHHLRQLGLASSDI
;
A
#
# COMPACT_ATOMS: atom_id res chain seq x y z
N MET A 1 11.36 31.20 54.76
CA MET A 1 10.69 30.11 55.48
C MET A 1 9.81 29.36 54.49
N ALA A 2 9.90 28.03 54.48
CA ALA A 2 9.16 27.01 53.70
C ALA A 2 9.26 27.10 52.16
N THR A 3 10.26 26.54 51.47
CA THR A 3 10.61 25.13 51.12
C THR A 3 9.60 24.38 50.23
N SER A 4 9.93 24.30 48.94
CA SER A 4 9.40 23.35 47.94
C SER A 4 10.38 22.18 47.82
N THR A 5 9.89 20.94 47.97
CA THR A 5 10.69 19.72 48.00
C THR A 5 10.62 19.00 46.65
N SER A 6 11.77 18.89 46.00
CA SER A 6 12.06 18.06 44.83
C SER A 6 12.11 16.58 45.21
N ILE A 7 11.39 15.71 44.48
CA ILE A 7 11.51 14.26 44.61
C ILE A 7 12.46 13.74 43.53
N SER A 8 13.64 13.31 43.98
CA SER A 8 14.61 12.52 43.21
C SER A 8 15.02 11.32 44.06
N LYS A 9 15.21 10.17 43.39
CA LYS A 9 15.85 8.92 43.85
C LYS A 9 15.03 7.94 44.71
N THR A 10 14.72 6.80 44.10
CA THR A 10 14.79 5.49 44.77
C THR A 10 15.37 4.45 43.81
N LEU A 11 16.70 4.25 43.90
CA LEU A 11 17.41 3.08 43.40
C LEU A 11 17.94 2.36 44.64
N ILE A 12 17.53 1.12 44.86
CA ILE A 12 18.11 0.23 45.88
C ILE A 12 18.60 -1.04 45.17
N PRO A 13 19.87 -1.46 45.40
CA PRO A 13 20.54 -2.53 44.68
C PRO A 13 20.31 -3.89 45.36
N PHE A 14 20.40 -4.98 44.58
CA PHE A 14 20.56 -6.32 45.16
C PHE A 14 21.78 -7.07 44.58
N SER A 15 22.56 -7.51 45.58
CA SER A 15 23.73 -8.39 45.70
C SER A 15 24.21 -9.28 44.55
N LYS A 16 25.54 -9.23 44.38
CA LYS A 16 26.40 -10.30 43.85
C LYS A 16 26.19 -11.61 44.62
N THR A 17 26.01 -12.71 43.89
CA THR A 17 26.13 -14.08 44.42
C THR A 17 27.20 -14.85 43.68
N GLN A 18 27.92 -15.66 44.46
CA GLN A 18 29.18 -16.33 44.17
C GLN A 18 29.10 -17.38 43.05
N GLU A 19 30.21 -17.51 42.32
CA GLU A 19 30.54 -18.67 41.51
C GLU A 19 30.62 -19.93 42.38
N ALA A 20 29.80 -20.93 42.06
CA ALA A 20 29.96 -22.30 42.52
C ALA A 20 30.26 -23.18 41.30
N SER A 21 31.47 -23.73 41.25
CA SER A 21 31.87 -24.68 40.21
C SER A 21 31.16 -26.02 40.42
N LEU A 22 30.35 -26.45 39.46
CA LEU A 22 29.81 -27.80 39.38
C LEU A 22 30.32 -28.46 38.10
N ARG A 23 31.31 -29.36 38.27
CA ARG A 23 31.80 -30.24 37.21
C ARG A 23 30.74 -31.31 36.93
N LEU A 24 30.24 -31.36 35.69
CA LEU A 24 29.45 -32.47 35.16
C LEU A 24 30.33 -33.34 34.23
N PRO A 25 30.16 -34.68 34.22
CA PRO A 25 31.10 -35.59 33.59
C PRO A 25 30.96 -35.64 32.06
N HIS A 26 32.09 -35.81 31.38
CA HIS A 26 32.21 -35.98 29.93
C HIS A 26 31.36 -37.15 29.41
N ARG A 27 30.38 -36.84 28.55
CA ARG A 27 29.73 -37.83 27.69
C ARG A 27 30.25 -37.66 26.26
N LYS A 28 30.86 -38.73 25.73
CA LYS A 28 31.49 -38.82 24.41
C LYS A 28 30.48 -38.52 23.30
N PHE A 29 30.80 -37.58 22.41
CA PHE A 29 30.09 -37.36 21.15
C PHE A 29 30.42 -38.49 20.15
N PRO A 30 29.42 -39.13 19.49
CA PRO A 30 29.68 -39.96 18.33
C PRO A 30 29.94 -39.08 17.09
N ARG A 31 30.88 -39.52 16.24
CA ARG A 31 31.24 -38.88 14.96
C ARG A 31 30.05 -38.89 13.97
N PRO A 32 29.92 -37.90 13.08
CA PRO A 32 28.88 -37.90 12.06
C PRO A 32 29.20 -38.92 10.96
N ASN A 33 28.27 -39.84 10.72
CA ASN A 33 28.25 -40.70 9.53
C ASN A 33 27.87 -39.85 8.31
N THR A 34 28.72 -39.91 7.29
CA THR A 34 28.43 -39.45 5.93
C THR A 34 27.27 -40.27 5.35
N ARG A 35 26.09 -39.68 5.25
CA ARG A 35 25.00 -40.19 4.41
C ARG A 35 24.72 -39.18 3.31
N THR A 36 24.95 -39.62 2.09
CA THR A 36 24.63 -38.97 0.82
C THR A 36 23.22 -38.39 0.83
N HIS A 37 23.10 -37.08 0.61
CA HIS A 37 21.83 -36.41 0.35
C HIS A 37 21.25 -36.91 -0.98
N MET A 38 20.10 -37.58 -0.93
CA MET A 38 19.18 -37.60 -2.07
C MET A 38 18.19 -36.44 -1.92
N PRO A 39 17.78 -35.77 -3.02
CA PRO A 39 16.76 -34.74 -2.96
C PRO A 39 15.40 -35.37 -2.62
N ILE A 40 14.75 -34.84 -1.59
CA ILE A 40 13.37 -35.20 -1.24
C ILE A 40 12.47 -34.61 -2.33
N LYS A 41 11.93 -35.46 -3.21
CA LYS A 41 10.81 -35.09 -4.08
C LYS A 41 9.58 -34.89 -3.20
N LEU A 42 9.02 -33.68 -3.27
CA LEU A 42 7.71 -33.33 -2.71
C LEU A 42 6.64 -34.16 -3.43
N ALA A 43 6.22 -35.28 -2.86
CA ALA A 43 5.07 -36.04 -3.36
C ALA A 43 3.80 -35.40 -2.81
N ALA A 44 3.33 -34.33 -3.45
CA ALA A 44 1.95 -33.90 -3.32
C ALA A 44 1.08 -34.96 -4.03
N ARG A 45 0.09 -35.53 -3.33
CA ARG A 45 -0.93 -36.36 -3.97
C ARG A 45 -1.70 -35.48 -4.97
N ASP A 46 -1.45 -35.74 -6.24
CA ASP A 46 -2.03 -35.09 -7.41
C ASP A 46 -3.55 -35.19 -7.43
N ASN A 47 -4.21 -34.06 -7.22
CA ASN A 47 -5.50 -33.73 -7.84
C ASN A 47 -5.67 -32.21 -8.06
N SER A 48 -4.71 -31.37 -7.63
CA SER A 48 -4.66 -29.92 -7.87
C SER A 48 -3.73 -29.51 -9.01
N SER A 49 -2.78 -30.37 -9.40
CA SER A 49 -1.85 -30.11 -10.51
C SER A 49 -2.58 -30.09 -11.86
N ALA A 50 -3.53 -31.00 -12.08
CA ALA A 50 -4.34 -31.05 -13.29
C ALA A 50 -5.20 -29.79 -13.52
N SER A 51 -5.70 -29.15 -12.44
CA SER A 51 -6.49 -27.93 -12.55
C SER A 51 -5.64 -26.67 -12.80
N LEU A 52 -4.44 -26.59 -12.21
CA LEU A 52 -3.52 -25.46 -12.39
C LEU A 52 -2.90 -25.44 -13.80
N VAL A 53 -2.55 -26.62 -14.34
CA VAL A 53 -1.97 -26.76 -15.68
C VAL A 53 -2.97 -26.33 -16.77
N ASN A 54 -4.27 -26.53 -16.54
CA ASN A 54 -5.32 -26.19 -17.51
C ASN A 54 -5.78 -24.72 -17.46
N TYR A 55 -5.45 -23.98 -16.38
CA TYR A 55 -5.93 -22.61 -16.16
C TYR A 55 -5.01 -21.53 -16.77
N LYS A 56 -3.68 -21.72 -16.74
CA LYS A 56 -2.70 -20.76 -17.31
C LYS A 56 -2.91 -20.47 -18.80
N PRO A 57 -3.08 -21.46 -19.69
CA PRO A 57 -3.35 -21.21 -21.12
C PRO A 57 -4.65 -20.43 -21.34
N LYS A 58 -5.66 -20.69 -20.50
CA LYS A 58 -6.97 -20.03 -20.55
C LYS A 58 -6.91 -18.57 -20.10
N LEU A 59 -6.06 -18.26 -19.10
CA LEU A 59 -5.82 -16.88 -18.68
C LEU A 59 -5.05 -16.08 -19.74
N GLU A 60 -4.03 -16.67 -20.38
CA GLU A 60 -3.31 -16.01 -21.48
C GLU A 60 -4.22 -15.70 -22.66
N GLU A 61 -5.14 -16.59 -23.00
CA GLU A 61 -6.15 -16.35 -24.02
C GLU A 61 -7.12 -15.23 -23.62
N GLN A 62 -7.56 -15.20 -22.35
CA GLN A 62 -8.42 -14.14 -21.84
C GLN A 62 -7.71 -12.79 -21.85
N LEU A 63 -6.44 -12.71 -21.46
CA LEU A 63 -5.62 -11.49 -21.46
C LEU A 63 -5.51 -10.83 -22.84
N LYS A 64 -5.71 -11.59 -23.93
CA LYS A 64 -5.76 -11.02 -25.29
C LYS A 64 -6.97 -10.11 -25.53
N ARG A 65 -8.02 -10.20 -24.70
CA ARG A 65 -9.22 -9.36 -24.77
C ARG A 65 -9.11 -8.07 -23.94
N LEU A 66 -8.01 -7.91 -23.20
CA LEU A 66 -7.83 -6.76 -22.32
C LEU A 66 -7.80 -5.42 -23.09
N PRO A 67 -7.21 -5.30 -24.30
CA PRO A 67 -7.26 -4.06 -25.06
C PRO A 67 -8.66 -3.59 -25.41
N GLU A 68 -9.62 -4.49 -25.62
CA GLU A 68 -11.01 -4.13 -25.91
C GLU A 68 -11.84 -3.95 -24.64
N ALA A 69 -11.49 -4.64 -23.55
CA ALA A 69 -12.25 -4.66 -22.30
C ALA A 69 -11.73 -3.72 -21.21
N TRP A 70 -10.60 -3.04 -21.40
CA TRP A 70 -9.91 -2.35 -20.29
C TRP A 70 -10.80 -1.31 -19.59
N ARG A 71 -11.67 -0.59 -20.32
CA ARG A 71 -12.58 0.40 -19.71
C ARG A 71 -13.55 -0.26 -18.72
N GLN A 72 -14.11 -1.41 -19.09
CA GLN A 72 -14.98 -2.20 -18.21
C GLN A 72 -14.21 -2.70 -16.98
N ILE A 73 -12.98 -3.19 -17.17
CA ILE A 73 -12.11 -3.64 -16.07
C ILE A 73 -11.71 -2.48 -15.15
N GLN A 74 -11.63 -1.25 -15.68
CA GLN A 74 -11.39 -0.03 -14.89
C GLN A 74 -12.69 0.59 -14.30
N GLY A 75 -13.83 -0.10 -14.41
CA GLY A 75 -15.05 0.26 -13.70
C GLY A 75 -15.98 1.20 -14.46
N GLU A 76 -15.89 1.29 -15.79
CA GLU A 76 -16.82 2.10 -16.62
C GLU A 76 -18.31 1.86 -16.26
N SER A 77 -18.67 0.60 -15.93
CA SER A 77 -20.01 0.21 -15.47
C SER A 77 -20.01 -0.29 -14.02
N ASP A 78 -19.19 0.30 -13.16
CA ASP A 78 -19.10 -0.02 -11.72
C ASP A 78 -18.92 -1.53 -11.45
N TRP A 79 -18.14 -2.19 -12.32
CA TRP A 79 -17.86 -3.62 -12.30
C TRP A 79 -19.10 -4.53 -12.29
N ALA A 80 -20.26 -4.03 -12.76
CA ALA A 80 -21.49 -4.80 -12.86
C ALA A 80 -21.25 -6.10 -13.66
N GLY A 81 -21.59 -7.24 -13.05
CA GLY A 81 -21.41 -8.57 -13.65
C GLY A 81 -19.97 -9.08 -13.71
N LEU A 82 -18.99 -8.37 -13.14
CA LEU A 82 -17.58 -8.79 -13.12
C LEU A 82 -17.11 -9.36 -11.76
N LEU A 83 -17.85 -9.09 -10.68
CA LEU A 83 -17.48 -9.52 -9.32
C LEU A 83 -18.09 -10.87 -8.92
N GLU A 84 -19.27 -11.20 -9.44
CA GLU A 84 -20.00 -12.43 -9.11
C GLU A 84 -20.68 -13.03 -10.36
N PRO A 85 -20.16 -14.15 -10.92
CA PRO A 85 -18.87 -14.79 -10.58
C PRO A 85 -17.68 -13.89 -10.93
N MET A 86 -16.54 -14.12 -10.29
CA MET A 86 -15.35 -13.29 -10.46
C MET A 86 -14.77 -13.44 -11.86
N ASP A 87 -14.81 -12.35 -12.63
CA ASP A 87 -14.22 -12.27 -13.95
C ASP A 87 -12.68 -12.49 -13.87
N PRO A 88 -12.11 -13.39 -14.70
CA PRO A 88 -10.69 -13.68 -14.64
C PRO A 88 -9.77 -12.51 -15.02
N LEU A 89 -10.19 -11.64 -15.93
CA LEU A 89 -9.40 -10.45 -16.31
C LEU A 89 -9.39 -9.45 -15.17
N LEU A 90 -10.56 -9.20 -14.58
CA LEU A 90 -10.65 -8.33 -13.41
C LEU A 90 -9.77 -8.88 -12.29
N ARG A 91 -9.88 -10.17 -11.95
CA ARG A 91 -9.03 -10.81 -10.93
C ARG A 91 -7.54 -10.59 -11.18
N ALA A 92 -7.09 -10.82 -12.42
CA ALA A 92 -5.68 -10.63 -12.78
C ALA A 92 -5.22 -9.18 -12.61
N GLU A 93 -6.04 -8.20 -13.02
CA GLU A 93 -5.72 -6.79 -12.85
C GLU A 93 -5.76 -6.36 -11.37
N LEU A 94 -6.71 -6.85 -10.57
CA LEU A 94 -6.75 -6.61 -9.12
C LEU A 94 -5.51 -7.15 -8.44
N ILE A 95 -5.07 -8.37 -8.78
CA ILE A 95 -3.82 -8.93 -8.25
C ILE A 95 -2.65 -8.06 -8.66
N ARG A 96 -2.56 -7.63 -9.93
CA ARG A 96 -1.46 -6.76 -10.41
C ARG A 96 -1.38 -5.44 -9.64
N TYR A 97 -2.50 -4.75 -9.44
CA TYR A 97 -2.53 -3.51 -8.66
C TYR A 97 -2.20 -3.76 -7.18
N GLY A 98 -2.67 -4.86 -6.62
CA GLY A 98 -2.33 -5.29 -5.27
C GLY A 98 -0.84 -5.61 -5.09
N GLU A 99 -0.20 -6.25 -6.08
CA GLU A 99 1.24 -6.47 -6.11
C GLU A 99 2.02 -5.16 -6.21
N MET A 100 1.53 -4.19 -7.00
CA MET A 100 2.13 -2.85 -7.06
C MET A 100 2.02 -2.10 -5.72
N ALA A 101 0.93 -2.29 -4.96
CA ALA A 101 0.83 -1.81 -3.58
C ALA A 101 1.76 -2.56 -2.63
N GLN A 102 1.89 -3.89 -2.76
CA GLN A 102 2.82 -4.71 -1.97
C GLN A 102 4.29 -4.35 -2.22
N ALA A 103 4.64 -3.96 -3.45
CA ALA A 103 5.97 -3.49 -3.81
C ALA A 103 6.41 -2.30 -2.94
N CYS A 104 5.47 -1.48 -2.47
CA CYS A 104 5.77 -0.41 -1.51
C CYS A 104 6.31 -0.94 -0.19
N TYR A 105 5.73 -2.02 0.34
CA TYR A 105 6.23 -2.64 1.57
C TYR A 105 7.57 -3.33 1.33
N ASP A 106 7.69 -4.10 0.25
CA ASP A 106 8.90 -4.88 -0.02
C ASP A 106 10.13 -4.00 -0.29
N ALA A 107 9.92 -2.79 -0.84
CA ALA A 107 10.97 -1.81 -1.12
C ALA A 107 11.30 -0.86 0.04
N PHE A 108 10.45 -0.73 1.07
CA PHE A 108 10.61 0.29 2.11
C PHE A 108 11.51 -0.16 3.26
N ASP A 109 12.49 0.67 3.63
CA ASP A 109 13.41 0.39 4.72
C ASP A 109 12.78 0.62 6.10
N PHE A 110 12.33 -0.47 6.72
CA PHE A 110 11.72 -0.49 8.06
C PHE A 110 12.74 -0.58 9.20
N ASP A 111 14.02 -0.82 8.93
CA ASP A 111 14.98 -1.10 10.02
C ASP A 111 15.35 0.19 10.75
N PRO A 112 14.95 0.39 12.02
CA PRO A 112 15.31 1.59 12.78
C PRO A 112 16.83 1.70 13.02
N PHE A 113 17.60 0.63 12.83
CA PHE A 113 19.06 0.66 12.89
C PHE A 113 19.71 0.97 11.54
N SER A 114 18.94 1.13 10.47
CA SER A 114 19.43 1.60 9.17
C SER A 114 19.55 3.12 9.16
N LYS A 115 20.64 3.67 8.60
CA LYS A 115 20.73 5.12 8.32
C LYS A 115 19.74 5.60 7.24
N TYR A 116 19.17 4.64 6.50
CA TYR A 116 18.18 4.85 5.45
C TYR A 116 16.75 4.46 5.86
N CYS A 117 16.51 4.17 7.15
CA CYS A 117 15.18 3.91 7.69
C CYS A 117 14.20 4.99 7.23
N GLY A 118 13.07 4.62 6.63
CA GLY A 118 12.11 5.58 6.09
C GLY A 118 12.18 5.79 4.58
N SER A 119 13.22 5.29 3.91
CA SER A 119 13.42 5.47 2.46
C SER A 119 13.08 4.22 1.64
N CYS A 120 13.01 4.37 0.31
CA CYS A 120 13.04 3.25 -0.61
C CYS A 120 14.45 2.66 -0.72
N ARG A 121 14.58 1.33 -0.72
CA ARG A 121 15.86 0.63 -0.89
C ARG A 121 16.46 0.75 -2.29
N PHE A 122 15.63 0.98 -3.30
CA PHE A 122 16.02 0.85 -4.71
C PHE A 122 15.91 2.19 -5.44
N THR A 123 16.67 2.33 -6.52
CA THR A 123 16.51 3.45 -7.44
C THR A 123 15.29 3.22 -8.35
N PRO A 124 14.67 4.26 -8.92
CA PRO A 124 13.49 4.10 -9.78
C PRO A 124 13.71 3.11 -10.94
N ARG A 125 14.89 3.15 -11.57
CA ARG A 125 15.27 2.23 -12.67
C ARG A 125 15.39 0.78 -12.20
N ALA A 126 15.82 0.55 -10.97
CA ALA A 126 16.04 -0.78 -10.41
C ALA A 126 14.85 -1.28 -9.58
N PHE A 127 13.77 -0.51 -9.44
CA PHE A 127 12.67 -0.79 -8.51
C PHE A 127 12.02 -2.16 -8.74
N PHE A 128 11.35 -2.36 -9.89
CA PHE A 128 10.73 -3.65 -10.20
C PHE A 128 11.73 -4.81 -10.39
N PRO A 129 12.88 -4.61 -11.08
CA PRO A 129 13.89 -5.67 -11.17
C PRO A 129 14.42 -6.17 -9.82
N SER A 130 14.70 -5.26 -8.89
CA SER A 130 15.20 -5.62 -7.55
C SER A 130 14.17 -6.37 -6.71
N LEU A 131 12.89 -6.24 -7.04
CA LEU A 131 11.79 -6.95 -6.40
C LEU A 131 11.39 -8.25 -7.13
N HIS A 132 12.10 -8.62 -8.21
CA HIS A 132 11.75 -9.72 -9.11
C HIS A 132 10.37 -9.54 -9.79
N MET A 133 9.97 -8.29 -10.01
CA MET A 133 8.70 -7.88 -10.58
C MET A 133 8.82 -7.32 -12.00
N SER A 134 9.89 -7.65 -12.74
CA SER A 134 10.10 -7.17 -14.11
C SER A 134 8.95 -7.52 -15.07
N HIS A 135 8.20 -8.57 -14.79
CA HIS A 135 7.03 -9.01 -15.57
C HIS A 135 5.84 -8.05 -15.51
N ILE A 136 5.83 -7.10 -14.56
CA ILE A 136 4.79 -6.07 -14.45
C ILE A 136 4.79 -5.17 -15.69
N GLY A 137 5.98 -4.87 -16.24
CA GLY A 137 6.13 -4.09 -17.47
C GLY A 137 5.88 -2.59 -17.28
N TYR A 138 6.35 -2.05 -16.17
CA TYR A 138 6.25 -0.63 -15.80
C TYR A 138 7.61 -0.06 -15.44
N HIS A 139 7.75 1.24 -15.61
CA HIS A 139 8.90 2.02 -15.14
C HIS A 139 8.45 3.02 -14.08
N VAL A 140 9.16 3.07 -12.96
CA VAL A 140 8.94 4.12 -11.95
C VAL A 140 9.51 5.43 -12.46
N THR A 141 8.68 6.47 -12.48
CA THR A 141 9.03 7.79 -12.99
C THR A 141 9.19 8.82 -11.88
N ARG A 142 8.50 8.63 -10.75
CA ARG A 142 8.60 9.48 -9.56
C ARG A 142 8.49 8.67 -8.28
N TYR A 143 9.30 9.03 -7.28
CA TYR A 143 9.02 8.67 -5.90
C TYR A 143 8.23 9.77 -5.21
N LEU A 144 7.36 9.36 -4.29
CA LEU A 144 6.52 10.23 -3.49
C LEU A 144 7.04 10.24 -2.06
N TYR A 145 7.09 11.41 -1.45
CA TYR A 145 7.52 11.61 -0.07
C TYR A 145 6.49 12.43 0.68
N ALA A 146 6.26 12.08 1.94
CA ALA A 146 5.34 12.78 2.84
C ALA A 146 6.04 13.19 4.15
N THR A 147 5.60 14.30 4.74
CA THR A 147 6.24 14.94 5.89
C THR A 147 5.94 14.24 7.21
N ALA A 148 6.93 14.18 8.11
CA ALA A 148 6.84 13.55 9.42
C ALA A 148 6.16 14.37 10.52
N ASN A 149 5.48 15.48 10.18
CA ASN A 149 4.96 16.42 11.17
C ASN A 149 3.59 16.03 11.77
N ILE A 150 3.15 14.79 11.57
CA ILE A 150 1.75 14.39 11.76
C ILE A 150 1.60 13.37 12.87
N ASN A 151 0.45 13.46 13.57
CA ASN A 151 -0.07 12.59 14.62
C ASN A 151 -0.28 11.10 14.20
N LEU A 152 0.47 10.58 13.22
CA LEU A 152 0.43 9.20 12.76
C LEU A 152 1.76 8.49 13.08
N PRO A 153 2.03 8.16 14.36
CA PRO A 153 3.34 7.67 14.81
C PRO A 153 3.81 6.39 14.12
N ASN A 154 2.89 5.58 13.56
CA ASN A 154 3.19 4.30 12.91
C ASN A 154 3.39 4.37 11.38
N PHE A 155 3.11 5.52 10.74
CA PHE A 155 3.50 5.74 9.34
C PHE A 155 4.96 6.18 9.21
N PHE A 156 5.43 6.92 10.20
CA PHE A 156 6.80 7.40 10.28
C PHE A 156 7.70 6.39 10.99
N ASN A 157 8.89 6.16 10.44
CA ASN A 157 9.88 5.29 11.03
C ASN A 157 11.15 6.11 11.20
N HIS A 158 11.56 6.31 12.45
CA HIS A 158 12.77 7.05 12.75
C HIS A 158 13.96 6.10 12.83
N SER A 159 15.06 6.46 12.17
CA SER A 159 16.34 5.84 12.44
C SER A 159 16.80 6.24 13.84
N ARG A 160 17.43 5.29 14.54
CA ARG A 160 18.12 5.52 15.82
C ARG A 160 19.49 6.18 15.64
N TRP A 161 19.91 6.42 14.40
CA TRP A 161 21.17 7.08 14.06
C TRP A 161 21.02 8.60 14.03
N SER A 162 22.06 9.31 14.47
CA SER A 162 22.07 10.79 14.51
C SER A 162 22.25 11.45 13.13
N LYS A 163 22.78 10.72 12.14
CA LYS A 163 22.94 11.15 10.73
C LYS A 163 22.00 10.34 9.84
N MET A 164 20.73 10.74 9.82
CA MET A 164 19.67 10.13 9.00
C MET A 164 19.68 10.68 7.56
N TRP A 165 19.08 9.95 6.62
CA TRP A 165 18.87 10.44 5.25
C TRP A 165 17.86 11.60 5.19
N SER A 166 16.84 11.61 6.06
CA SER A 166 15.94 12.74 6.29
C SER A 166 15.42 12.70 7.74
N LYS A 167 15.17 13.87 8.33
CA LYS A 167 14.52 14.01 9.65
C LYS A 167 13.01 14.23 9.55
N HIS A 168 12.54 14.63 8.36
CA HIS A 168 11.20 15.18 8.16
C HIS A 168 10.42 14.44 7.06
N ALA A 169 10.99 13.44 6.41
CA ALA A 169 10.37 12.77 5.26
C ALA A 169 10.40 11.26 5.41
N ASN A 170 9.31 10.61 4.99
CA ASN A 170 9.30 9.20 4.66
C ASN A 170 8.87 9.00 3.21
N TRP A 171 9.41 7.97 2.57
CA TRP A 171 8.93 7.51 1.28
C TRP A 171 7.49 7.00 1.41
N ALA A 172 6.59 7.60 0.66
CA ALA A 172 5.16 7.39 0.73
C ALA A 172 4.60 6.57 -0.43
N GLY A 173 5.39 6.34 -1.49
CA GLY A 173 4.94 5.59 -2.66
C GLY A 173 5.67 5.99 -3.93
N TYR A 174 5.06 5.68 -5.07
CA TYR A 174 5.64 5.97 -6.38
C TYR A 174 4.59 6.18 -7.46
N VAL A 175 5.00 6.85 -8.53
CA VAL A 175 4.29 6.90 -9.81
C VAL A 175 5.07 6.07 -10.82
N ALA A 176 4.36 5.24 -11.57
CA ALA A 176 4.92 4.42 -12.62
C ALA A 176 4.07 4.50 -13.89
N VAL A 177 4.68 4.22 -15.03
CA VAL A 177 4.00 4.15 -16.32
C VAL A 177 4.35 2.86 -17.05
N SER A 178 3.38 2.25 -17.72
CA SER A 178 3.60 1.03 -18.50
C SER A 178 4.58 1.26 -19.63
N ASP A 179 5.42 0.27 -19.93
CA ASP A 179 6.25 0.25 -21.14
C ASP A 179 5.43 -0.03 -22.41
N ASP A 180 6.03 0.10 -23.59
CA ASP A 180 5.31 -0.03 -24.87
C ASP A 180 4.74 -1.44 -25.10
N ALA A 181 5.45 -2.47 -24.66
CA ALA A 181 4.97 -3.85 -24.80
C ALA A 181 3.72 -4.07 -23.93
N THR A 182 3.74 -3.53 -22.73
CA THR A 182 2.65 -3.59 -21.77
C THR A 182 1.50 -2.72 -22.20
N SER A 183 1.75 -1.50 -22.69
CA SER A 183 0.70 -0.63 -23.23
C SER A 183 -0.06 -1.28 -24.38
N ARG A 184 0.63 -1.98 -25.30
CA ARG A 184 -0.03 -2.76 -26.35
C ARG A 184 -0.91 -3.88 -25.79
N ARG A 185 -0.44 -4.62 -24.78
CA ARG A 185 -1.24 -5.67 -24.12
C ARG A 185 -2.43 -5.11 -23.35
N LEU A 186 -2.26 -3.93 -22.75
CA LEU A 186 -3.27 -3.24 -21.95
C LEU A 186 -4.29 -2.48 -22.82
N GLY A 187 -3.96 -2.20 -24.08
CA GLY A 187 -4.75 -1.35 -24.99
C GLY A 187 -4.67 0.15 -24.70
N ARG A 188 -3.83 0.57 -23.74
CA ARG A 188 -3.63 1.98 -23.36
C ARG A 188 -2.29 2.18 -22.64
N ARG A 189 -1.79 3.42 -22.64
CA ARG A 189 -0.72 3.86 -21.74
C ARG A 189 -1.29 3.95 -20.32
N ALA A 190 -0.82 3.09 -19.42
CA ALA A 190 -1.35 3.05 -18.07
C ALA A 190 -0.39 3.73 -17.10
N ILE A 191 -0.83 4.84 -16.52
CA ILE A 191 -0.19 5.48 -15.38
C ILE A 191 -0.71 4.81 -14.12
N THR A 192 0.17 4.45 -13.20
CA THR A 192 -0.19 3.88 -11.91
C THR A 192 0.48 4.61 -10.77
N ILE A 193 -0.32 5.04 -9.80
CA ILE A 193 0.14 5.69 -8.57
C ILE A 193 -0.07 4.70 -7.44
N ALA A 194 1.01 4.26 -6.80
CA ALA A 194 0.97 3.31 -5.70
C ALA A 194 1.36 3.99 -4.39
N TRP A 195 0.45 3.99 -3.42
CA TRP A 195 0.65 4.54 -2.09
C TRP A 195 1.00 3.44 -1.08
N ARG A 196 2.02 3.72 -0.26
CA ARG A 196 2.43 2.87 0.87
C ARG A 196 1.45 3.07 2.03
N GLY A 197 1.07 1.99 2.69
CA GLY A 197 0.37 2.05 3.98
C GLY A 197 1.32 2.13 5.19
N THR A 198 0.78 1.95 6.40
CA THR A 198 1.57 1.85 7.63
C THR A 198 2.16 0.45 7.80
N VAL A 199 3.24 0.32 8.57
CA VAL A 199 3.68 -1.00 9.08
C VAL A 199 2.64 -1.43 10.09
N THR A 200 2.15 -2.65 9.94
CA THR A 200 0.97 -3.19 10.62
C THR A 200 1.12 -3.19 12.15
N ARG A 201 0.75 -2.08 12.78
CA ARG A 201 0.36 -1.97 14.19
C ARG A 201 -1.02 -1.38 14.23
N LEU A 202 -2.05 -2.20 14.44
CA LEU A 202 -3.45 -1.75 14.45
C LEU A 202 -3.73 -0.63 15.47
N GLU A 203 -2.80 -0.37 16.40
CA GLU A 203 -2.78 0.80 17.29
C GLU A 203 -3.03 2.12 16.53
N TRP A 204 -2.52 2.29 15.31
CA TRP A 204 -2.73 3.53 14.54
C TRP A 204 -4.20 3.81 14.24
N VAL A 205 -5.05 2.78 14.18
CA VAL A 205 -6.50 2.93 13.94
C VAL A 205 -7.17 3.60 15.14
N ALA A 206 -6.65 3.39 16.35
CA ALA A 206 -7.11 4.10 17.54
C ALA A 206 -6.58 5.54 17.60
N ASP A 207 -5.42 5.79 16.99
CA ASP A 207 -4.83 7.13 16.86
C ASP A 207 -5.48 7.98 15.75
N LEU A 208 -6.29 7.37 14.87
CA LEU A 208 -7.10 8.11 13.91
C LEU A 208 -8.01 9.06 14.66
N LYS A 209 -7.72 10.35 14.54
CA LYS A 209 -8.58 11.39 15.05
C LYS A 209 -9.88 11.28 14.27
N ASP A 210 -10.97 11.07 14.99
CA ASP A 210 -12.31 10.97 14.43
C ASP A 210 -12.80 12.40 14.05
N PHE A 211 -11.98 13.15 13.31
CA PHE A 211 -12.12 14.58 13.03
C PHE A 211 -12.10 14.84 11.53
N LEU A 212 -13.28 15.18 11.01
CA LEU A 212 -13.48 15.60 9.62
C LEU A 212 -13.21 17.09 9.45
N LYS A 213 -12.45 17.47 8.41
CA LYS A 213 -12.28 18.87 8.00
C LYS A 213 -12.61 19.08 6.52
N PRO A 214 -13.04 20.29 6.11
CA PRO A 214 -13.28 20.60 4.71
C PRO A 214 -12.04 20.32 3.88
N ILE A 215 -12.19 19.63 2.74
CA ILE A 215 -11.04 19.28 1.91
C ILE A 215 -10.31 20.54 1.37
N SER A 216 -11.07 21.62 1.17
CA SER A 216 -10.57 22.93 0.75
C SER A 216 -9.68 23.63 1.76
N SER A 217 -9.70 23.21 3.03
CA SER A 217 -8.89 23.83 4.09
C SER A 217 -7.38 23.72 3.88
N ASN A 218 -6.93 22.75 3.07
CA ASN A 218 -5.51 22.53 2.73
C ASN A 218 -5.23 22.75 1.23
N GLY A 219 -6.03 23.58 0.57
CA GLY A 219 -5.76 24.03 -0.80
C GLY A 219 -6.07 23.01 -1.91
N VAL A 220 -6.73 21.89 -1.59
CA VAL A 220 -7.38 21.03 -2.58
C VAL A 220 -8.67 21.73 -3.03
N PRO A 221 -8.85 22.04 -4.32
CA PRO A 221 -10.06 22.70 -4.79
C PRO A 221 -11.31 21.92 -4.37
N CYS A 222 -12.33 22.61 -3.90
CA CYS A 222 -13.67 22.06 -3.78
C CYS A 222 -14.64 23.24 -3.60
N PRO A 223 -15.65 23.40 -4.47
CA PRO A 223 -16.62 24.50 -4.34
C PRO A 223 -17.59 24.31 -3.16
N ASP A 224 -17.67 23.11 -2.59
CA ASP A 224 -18.57 22.75 -1.50
C ASP A 224 -17.78 22.51 -0.20
N GLU A 225 -17.88 23.44 0.75
CA GLU A 225 -17.23 23.36 2.07
C GLU A 225 -17.78 22.22 2.95
N THR A 226 -18.92 21.64 2.59
CA THR A 226 -19.50 20.49 3.31
C THR A 226 -18.83 19.16 2.91
N VAL A 227 -18.02 19.15 1.85
CA VAL A 227 -17.16 18.01 1.49
C VAL A 227 -15.99 17.95 2.45
N LYS A 228 -16.04 16.95 3.35
CA LYS A 228 -15.05 16.79 4.41
C LYS A 228 -14.36 15.43 4.35
N VAL A 229 -13.07 15.42 4.70
CA VAL A 229 -12.22 14.23 4.77
C VAL A 229 -11.54 14.14 6.14
N GLU A 230 -11.05 12.95 6.48
CA GLU A 230 -10.27 12.74 7.70
C GLU A 230 -9.03 13.64 7.68
N SER A 231 -8.83 14.37 8.78
CA SER A 231 -7.81 15.41 8.87
C SER A 231 -6.38 14.90 8.69
N GLY A 232 -6.02 13.77 9.30
CA GLY A 232 -4.70 13.19 9.22
C GLY A 232 -4.33 12.69 7.83
N PHE A 233 -5.28 12.13 7.08
CA PHE A 233 -5.08 11.78 5.67
C PHE A 233 -4.85 13.03 4.81
N LEU A 234 -5.61 14.10 5.04
CA LEU A 234 -5.43 15.34 4.30
C LEU A 234 -4.10 16.01 4.62
N ASP A 235 -3.75 16.12 5.91
CA ASP A 235 -2.45 16.65 6.35
C ASP A 235 -1.31 15.86 5.72
N LEU A 236 -1.38 14.52 5.74
CA LEU A 236 -0.32 13.67 5.17
C LEU A 236 -0.13 13.88 3.67
N TYR A 237 -1.21 14.20 2.98
CA TYR A 237 -1.21 14.45 1.55
C TYR A 237 -0.70 15.87 1.22
N THR A 238 -0.99 16.87 2.04
CA THR A 238 -0.76 18.30 1.71
C THR A 238 0.37 18.98 2.46
N ASP A 239 0.83 18.43 3.59
CA ASP A 239 1.87 19.07 4.39
C ASP A 239 3.22 19.06 3.67
N ARG A 240 4.00 20.11 3.91
CA ARG A 240 5.35 20.30 3.36
C ARG A 240 6.30 20.84 4.43
N GLU A 241 7.59 20.66 4.21
CA GLU A 241 8.68 21.15 5.05
C GLU A 241 9.71 21.85 4.17
N GLU A 242 9.75 23.19 4.24
CA GLU A 242 10.54 24.03 3.34
C GLU A 242 12.05 23.75 3.42
N ASN A 243 12.52 23.33 4.60
CA ASN A 243 13.93 23.03 4.84
C ASN A 243 14.32 21.57 4.54
N CYS A 244 13.40 20.77 3.98
CA CYS A 244 13.63 19.37 3.64
C CYS A 244 13.70 19.19 2.13
N GLY A 245 14.84 18.72 1.59
CA GLY A 245 14.99 18.48 0.15
C GLY A 245 13.91 17.58 -0.46
N TYR A 246 13.43 16.57 0.28
CA TYR A 246 12.40 15.62 -0.18
C TYR A 246 10.95 16.06 0.02
N CYS A 247 10.70 16.99 0.94
CA CYS A 247 9.36 17.44 1.30
C CYS A 247 9.19 18.94 1.16
N LYS A 248 10.07 19.60 0.41
CA LYS A 248 9.90 21.00 0.00
C LYS A 248 8.55 21.18 -0.71
N TYR A 249 8.14 20.15 -1.45
CA TYR A 249 6.79 20.02 -1.99
C TYR A 249 6.05 18.91 -1.28
N SER A 250 4.76 19.13 -1.06
CA SER A 250 3.83 18.15 -0.51
C SER A 250 3.69 16.92 -1.42
N ALA A 251 3.17 15.82 -0.86
CA ALA A 251 2.90 14.61 -1.63
C ALA A 251 1.87 14.87 -2.74
N ARG A 252 0.90 15.77 -2.49
CA ARG A 252 -0.03 16.33 -3.46
C ARG A 252 0.68 16.95 -4.66
N GLU A 253 1.54 17.93 -4.41
CA GLU A 253 2.27 18.64 -5.48
C GLU A 253 3.13 17.67 -6.31
N GLN A 254 3.77 16.70 -5.66
CA GLN A 254 4.56 15.66 -6.34
C GLN A 254 3.71 14.78 -7.26
N VAL A 255 2.48 14.42 -6.85
CA VAL A 255 1.55 13.64 -7.69
C VAL A 255 1.02 14.46 -8.85
N LEU A 256 0.48 15.64 -8.59
CA LEU A 256 -0.18 16.45 -9.63
C LEU A 256 0.81 16.85 -10.73
N THR A 257 2.04 17.21 -10.37
CA THR A 257 3.09 17.57 -11.35
C THR A 257 3.52 16.38 -12.19
N GLU A 258 3.69 15.20 -11.59
CA GLU A 258 4.10 14.01 -12.33
C GLU A 258 2.99 13.51 -13.26
N VAL A 259 1.73 13.53 -12.82
CA VAL A 259 0.59 13.20 -13.68
C VAL A 259 0.53 14.17 -14.85
N LYS A 260 0.63 15.48 -14.59
CA LYS A 260 0.65 16.51 -15.63
C LYS A 260 1.75 16.25 -16.67
N ARG A 261 2.98 16.02 -16.20
CA ARG A 261 4.14 15.72 -17.05
C ARG A 261 3.93 14.48 -17.92
N LEU A 262 3.38 13.41 -17.35
CA LEU A 262 3.10 12.16 -18.08
C LEU A 262 1.99 12.34 -19.11
N LEU A 263 0.93 13.08 -18.80
CA LEU A 263 -0.15 13.36 -19.76
C LEU A 263 0.31 14.24 -20.93
N GLU A 264 1.23 15.17 -20.69
CA GLU A 264 1.87 15.94 -21.76
C GLU A 264 2.80 15.08 -22.61
N MET A 265 3.57 14.20 -21.98
CA MET A 265 4.48 13.28 -22.66
C MET A 265 3.74 12.28 -23.59
N TYR A 266 2.57 11.81 -23.17
CA TYR A 266 1.77 10.81 -23.88
C TYR A 266 0.48 11.41 -24.49
N SER A 267 0.51 12.69 -24.87
CA SER A 267 -0.67 13.42 -25.34
C SER A 267 -1.34 12.82 -26.59
N ASN A 268 -0.60 12.02 -27.36
CA ASN A 268 -1.08 11.40 -28.60
C ASN A 268 -1.51 9.93 -28.40
N GLU A 269 -1.50 9.42 -27.17
CA GLU A 269 -1.91 8.05 -26.83
C GLU A 269 -3.26 8.02 -26.11
N GLU A 270 -3.88 6.84 -26.07
CA GLU A 270 -4.95 6.55 -25.12
C GLU A 270 -4.32 6.32 -23.75
N VAL A 271 -4.72 7.08 -22.73
CA VAL A 271 -4.12 7.04 -21.38
C VAL A 271 -5.18 6.69 -20.33
N SER A 272 -4.76 5.99 -19.28
CA SER A 272 -5.57 5.77 -18.06
C SER A 272 -4.73 6.01 -16.81
N ILE A 273 -5.34 6.53 -15.75
CA ILE A 273 -4.71 6.67 -14.43
C ILE A 273 -5.38 5.69 -13.47
N THR A 274 -4.61 4.75 -12.91
CA THR A 274 -5.08 3.86 -11.84
C THR A 274 -4.30 4.14 -10.57
N ILE A 275 -4.99 4.24 -9.44
CA ILE A 275 -4.38 4.53 -8.16
C ILE A 275 -4.62 3.36 -7.23
N THR A 276 -3.61 2.94 -6.50
CA THR A 276 -3.70 1.77 -5.63
C THR A 276 -2.99 1.99 -4.32
N GLY A 277 -3.45 1.28 -3.29
CA GLY A 277 -2.85 1.33 -1.98
C GLY A 277 -3.57 0.41 -1.01
N HIS A 278 -2.84 0.04 0.03
CA HIS A 278 -3.32 -0.80 1.12
C HIS A 278 -3.36 -0.03 2.43
N SER A 279 -4.33 -0.32 3.30
CA SER A 279 -4.44 0.33 4.62
C SER A 279 -4.49 1.86 4.47
N LEU A 280 -3.66 2.63 5.18
CA LEU A 280 -3.49 4.07 4.97
C LEU A 280 -3.22 4.46 3.51
N GLY A 281 -2.50 3.64 2.74
CA GLY A 281 -2.24 3.89 1.33
C GLY A 281 -3.53 3.88 0.50
N SER A 282 -4.56 3.12 0.91
CA SER A 282 -5.88 3.18 0.28
C SER A 282 -6.59 4.52 0.51
N ALA A 283 -6.41 5.14 1.68
CA ALA A 283 -7.00 6.44 1.95
C ALA A 283 -6.36 7.53 1.08
N LEU A 284 -5.02 7.52 0.99
CA LEU A 284 -4.27 8.41 0.10
C LEU A 284 -4.60 8.15 -1.38
N ALA A 285 -4.85 6.89 -1.77
CA ALA A 285 -5.26 6.55 -3.12
C ALA A 285 -6.59 7.20 -3.50
N ILE A 286 -7.59 7.12 -2.62
CA ILE A 286 -8.91 7.75 -2.84
C ILE A 286 -8.81 9.27 -2.83
N LEU A 287 -8.06 9.84 -1.87
CA LEU A 287 -7.89 11.29 -1.75
C LEU A 287 -7.14 11.90 -2.96
N SER A 288 -6.08 11.24 -3.44
CA SER A 288 -5.37 11.69 -4.64
C SER A 288 -6.19 11.53 -5.91
N ALA A 289 -7.04 10.50 -6.01
CA ALA A 289 -7.98 10.35 -7.13
C ALA A 289 -8.97 11.52 -7.21
N TYR A 290 -9.54 11.89 -6.05
CA TYR A 290 -10.40 13.06 -5.93
C TYR A 290 -9.68 14.31 -6.45
N ASP A 291 -8.51 14.61 -5.90
CA ASP A 291 -7.77 15.85 -6.19
C ASP A 291 -7.29 15.94 -7.64
N ILE A 292 -6.86 14.81 -8.24
CA ILE A 292 -6.48 14.76 -9.67
C ILE A 292 -7.65 15.21 -10.57
N VAL A 293 -8.86 14.73 -10.31
CA VAL A 293 -10.03 15.04 -11.14
C VAL A 293 -10.61 16.41 -10.81
N GLU A 294 -10.71 16.76 -9.52
CA GLU A 294 -11.24 18.04 -9.07
C GLU A 294 -10.33 19.22 -9.48
N THR A 295 -9.00 19.03 -9.46
CA THR A 295 -8.04 20.01 -10.01
C THR A 295 -8.07 20.04 -11.55
N GLY A 296 -8.63 19.03 -12.21
CA GLY A 296 -8.71 18.93 -13.67
C GLY A 296 -7.40 18.49 -14.33
N VAL A 297 -6.45 17.93 -13.59
CA VAL A 297 -5.16 17.48 -14.13
C VAL A 297 -5.34 16.32 -15.11
N ASN A 298 -6.39 15.51 -14.93
CA ASN A 298 -6.72 14.41 -15.85
C ASN A 298 -7.33 14.87 -17.18
N VAL A 299 -7.50 16.17 -17.42
CA VAL A 299 -8.00 16.71 -18.70
C VAL A 299 -6.82 17.07 -19.60
N MET A 300 -6.79 16.47 -20.78
CA MET A 300 -5.76 16.71 -21.78
C MET A 300 -5.95 18.03 -22.53
N GLY A 301 -4.91 18.48 -23.24
CA GLY A 301 -4.93 19.76 -23.98
C GLY A 301 -5.98 19.85 -25.11
N ASP A 302 -6.49 18.71 -25.56
CA ASP A 302 -7.58 18.61 -26.54
C ASP A 302 -8.97 18.39 -25.89
N SER A 303 -9.07 18.67 -24.58
CA SER A 303 -10.28 18.51 -23.77
C SER A 303 -10.73 17.06 -23.55
N ARG A 304 -9.94 16.06 -23.95
CA ARG A 304 -10.23 14.66 -23.58
C ARG A 304 -9.99 14.43 -22.10
N GLY A 305 -10.99 13.89 -21.41
CA GLY A 305 -10.85 13.43 -20.03
C GLY A 305 -10.19 12.05 -19.96
N VAL A 306 -9.16 11.92 -19.14
CA VAL A 306 -8.50 10.64 -18.83
C VAL A 306 -9.26 9.94 -17.71
N LEU A 307 -9.55 8.65 -17.91
CA LEU A 307 -10.22 7.82 -16.90
C LEU A 307 -9.32 7.68 -15.67
N VAL A 308 -9.89 8.00 -14.50
CA VAL A 308 -9.25 7.83 -13.19
C VAL A 308 -10.01 6.76 -12.39
N SER A 309 -9.28 5.74 -11.96
CA SER A 309 -9.83 4.64 -11.16
C SER A 309 -8.96 4.37 -9.93
N VAL A 310 -9.57 3.80 -8.90
CA VAL A 310 -8.91 3.39 -7.66
C VAL A 310 -9.18 1.92 -7.40
N VAL A 311 -8.11 1.15 -7.16
CA VAL A 311 -8.18 -0.22 -6.64
C VAL A 311 -7.54 -0.24 -5.27
N SER A 312 -8.37 -0.37 -4.25
CA SER A 312 -8.02 -0.14 -2.86
C SER A 312 -8.10 -1.44 -2.06
N PHE A 313 -7.18 -1.66 -1.12
CA PHE A 313 -7.09 -2.89 -0.34
C PHE A 313 -7.20 -2.58 1.15
N SER A 314 -8.23 -3.11 1.81
CA SER A 314 -8.43 -2.98 3.26
C SER A 314 -8.27 -1.54 3.79
N GLY A 315 -8.74 -0.56 3.02
CA GLY A 315 -8.66 0.85 3.39
C GLY A 315 -9.71 1.29 4.41
N PRO A 316 -9.40 2.26 5.28
CA PRO A 316 -10.38 2.91 6.15
C PRO A 316 -11.34 3.81 5.34
N ARG A 317 -12.38 4.33 5.99
CA ARG A 317 -13.24 5.40 5.44
C ARG A 317 -12.44 6.70 5.32
N VAL A 318 -12.69 7.47 4.28
CA VAL A 318 -11.86 8.65 3.94
C VAL A 318 -12.57 9.97 4.26
N GLY A 319 -13.89 10.03 4.10
CA GLY A 319 -14.64 11.27 4.27
C GLY A 319 -16.11 11.02 4.57
N ASN A 320 -16.89 12.11 4.57
CA ASN A 320 -18.33 12.07 4.83
C ASN A 320 -19.15 11.70 3.58
N MET A 321 -20.48 11.64 3.74
CA MET A 321 -21.42 11.40 2.63
C MET A 321 -21.26 12.41 1.48
N ARG A 322 -20.97 13.69 1.78
CA ARG A 322 -20.76 14.73 0.75
C ARG A 322 -19.50 14.48 -0.08
N PHE A 323 -18.43 14.01 0.57
CA PHE A 323 -17.23 13.56 -0.13
C PHE A 323 -17.52 12.39 -1.07
N ARG A 324 -18.30 11.40 -0.62
CA ARG A 324 -18.74 10.28 -1.47
C ARG A 324 -19.53 10.77 -2.69
N GLU A 325 -20.57 11.57 -2.47
CA GLU A 325 -21.43 12.08 -3.55
C GLU A 325 -20.62 12.89 -4.57
N ARG A 326 -19.71 13.76 -4.10
CA ARG A 326 -18.85 14.54 -4.99
C ARG A 326 -17.90 13.63 -5.79
N LEU A 327 -17.26 12.65 -5.15
CA LEU A 327 -16.32 11.74 -5.81
C LEU A 327 -17.01 10.85 -6.87
N GLU A 328 -18.12 10.21 -6.50
CA GLU A 328 -18.79 9.21 -7.34
C GLU A 328 -19.65 9.86 -8.42
N VAL A 329 -20.49 10.83 -8.05
CA VAL A 329 -21.49 11.43 -8.95
C VAL A 329 -20.95 12.70 -9.58
N GLY A 330 -20.29 13.55 -8.81
CA GLY A 330 -19.78 14.84 -9.29
C GLY A 330 -18.56 14.71 -10.20
N LEU A 331 -17.61 13.85 -9.83
CA LEU A 331 -16.33 13.68 -10.54
C LEU A 331 -16.27 12.40 -11.37
N GLY A 332 -17.17 11.45 -11.15
CA GLY A 332 -17.21 10.19 -11.90
C GLY A 332 -16.01 9.27 -11.63
N VAL A 333 -15.31 9.44 -10.51
CA VAL A 333 -14.16 8.58 -10.15
C VAL A 333 -14.66 7.18 -9.79
N LYS A 334 -14.04 6.17 -10.38
CA LYS A 334 -14.39 4.76 -10.12
C LYS A 334 -13.52 4.21 -9.00
N VAL A 335 -14.13 3.68 -7.95
CA VAL A 335 -13.42 3.08 -6.81
C VAL A 335 -13.89 1.65 -6.56
N LEU A 336 -12.96 0.70 -6.55
CA LEU A 336 -13.20 -0.68 -6.11
C LEU A 336 -12.40 -0.96 -4.84
N ARG A 337 -13.11 -1.35 -3.78
CA ARG A 337 -12.52 -1.68 -2.48
C ARG A 337 -12.52 -3.18 -2.27
N VAL A 338 -11.34 -3.78 -2.21
CA VAL A 338 -11.15 -5.18 -1.84
C VAL A 338 -10.92 -5.28 -0.34
N VAL A 339 -11.79 -5.99 0.37
CA VAL A 339 -11.75 -6.07 1.83
C VAL A 339 -11.83 -7.52 2.32
N ASN A 340 -11.22 -7.80 3.47
CA ASN A 340 -11.47 -9.03 4.20
C ASN A 340 -12.58 -8.78 5.23
N LEU A 341 -13.62 -9.60 5.24
CA LEU A 341 -14.79 -9.45 6.14
C LEU A 341 -14.42 -9.35 7.63
N HIS A 342 -13.31 -9.99 8.00
CA HIS A 342 -12.81 -10.06 9.36
C HIS A 342 -11.76 -8.99 9.69
N ASP A 343 -11.43 -8.13 8.73
CA ASP A 343 -10.60 -6.96 8.98
C ASP A 343 -11.38 -5.88 9.74
N VAL A 344 -10.69 -5.19 10.64
CA VAL A 344 -11.22 -4.09 11.44
C VAL A 344 -10.93 -2.73 10.83
N VAL A 345 -9.88 -2.60 10.00
CA VAL A 345 -9.46 -1.31 9.43
C VAL A 345 -10.53 -0.69 8.54
N PRO A 346 -11.18 -1.43 7.61
CA PRO A 346 -12.28 -0.87 6.82
C PRO A 346 -13.48 -0.41 7.64
N LYS A 347 -13.61 -0.83 8.91
CA LYS A 347 -14.74 -0.45 9.76
C LYS A 347 -14.51 0.89 10.47
N ALA A 348 -13.33 1.47 10.33
CA ALA A 348 -12.92 2.75 10.92
C ALA A 348 -12.67 3.81 9.84
N PRO A 349 -12.72 5.10 10.19
CA PRO A 349 -13.36 5.70 11.38
C PRO A 349 -14.89 5.55 11.38
N GLY A 350 -15.57 5.79 12.53
CA GLY A 350 -17.05 5.76 12.61
C GLY A 350 -17.73 4.43 12.96
N VAL A 351 -17.23 3.69 13.97
CA VAL A 351 -17.85 2.43 14.42
C VAL A 351 -19.29 2.61 14.95
N VAL A 352 -19.66 3.82 15.42
CA VAL A 352 -20.97 4.12 16.03
C VAL A 352 -21.97 4.78 15.07
N PHE A 353 -21.52 5.64 14.15
CA PHE A 353 -22.37 6.33 13.17
C PHE A 353 -21.82 6.18 11.75
N ASN A 354 -22.40 5.25 10.99
CA ASN A 354 -22.01 4.97 9.60
C ASN A 354 -23.25 4.61 8.74
N GLU A 355 -23.02 4.33 7.46
CA GLU A 355 -24.02 3.98 6.44
C GLU A 355 -24.98 2.82 6.79
N GLN A 356 -24.67 2.03 7.81
CA GLN A 356 -25.54 0.94 8.27
C GLN A 356 -26.71 1.45 9.12
N LEU A 357 -26.75 2.75 9.44
CA LEU A 357 -27.87 3.37 10.13
C LEU A 357 -29.10 3.51 9.22
N PRO A 358 -30.32 3.34 9.76
CA PRO A 358 -31.56 3.60 9.03
C PRO A 358 -31.59 5.02 8.42
N ALA A 359 -32.13 5.16 7.21
CA ALA A 359 -32.14 6.41 6.44
C ALA A 359 -32.72 7.63 7.20
N ALA A 360 -33.68 7.41 8.10
CA ALA A 360 -34.25 8.46 8.94
C ALA A 360 -33.25 9.00 9.99
N LEU A 361 -32.35 8.15 10.51
CA LEU A 361 -31.30 8.53 11.45
C LEU A 361 -30.06 9.08 10.73
N MET A 362 -29.79 8.64 9.50
CA MET A 362 -28.72 9.21 8.66
C MET A 362 -28.92 10.70 8.41
N LYS A 363 -30.14 11.16 8.08
CA LYS A 363 -30.42 12.60 7.90
C LYS A 363 -30.13 13.46 9.14
N VAL A 364 -30.21 12.88 10.34
CA VAL A 364 -29.87 13.56 11.60
C VAL A 364 -28.37 13.47 11.88
N ALA A 365 -27.74 12.34 11.55
CA ALA A 365 -26.31 12.09 11.75
C ALA A 365 -25.40 12.73 10.67
N GLU A 366 -25.92 13.06 9.49
CA GLU A 366 -25.22 13.75 8.39
C GLU A 366 -24.65 15.11 8.82
N GLY A 367 -25.29 15.78 9.80
CA GLY A 367 -24.79 17.02 10.37
C GLY A 367 -23.71 16.85 11.45
N LEU A 368 -23.42 15.62 11.88
CA LEU A 368 -22.45 15.36 12.93
C LEU A 368 -21.02 15.22 12.36
N PRO A 369 -19.99 15.76 13.03
CA PRO A 369 -18.61 15.76 12.52
C PRO A 369 -17.93 14.38 12.50
N TRP A 370 -18.65 13.32 12.87
CA TRP A 370 -18.14 11.94 13.02
C TRP A 370 -18.79 10.96 12.00
N SER A 371 -19.55 11.47 11.03
CA SER A 371 -20.26 10.63 10.05
C SER A 371 -19.37 10.35 8.84
N TYR A 372 -18.85 9.12 8.78
CA TYR A 372 -17.99 8.65 7.69
C TYR A 372 -18.72 7.71 6.76
N SER A 373 -18.39 7.80 5.47
CA SER A 373 -18.91 6.94 4.41
C SER A 373 -17.76 6.33 3.60
N HIS A 374 -17.90 5.05 3.28
CA HIS A 374 -17.20 4.42 2.18
C HIS A 374 -17.63 4.99 0.84
N VAL A 375 -16.68 4.93 -0.09
CA VAL A 375 -16.90 5.23 -1.49
C VAL A 375 -16.70 3.95 -2.31
N GLY A 376 -17.29 3.92 -3.50
CA GLY A 376 -17.10 2.89 -4.49
C GLY A 376 -17.81 1.58 -4.22
N VAL A 377 -17.48 0.60 -5.06
CA VAL A 377 -18.00 -0.77 -5.01
C VAL A 377 -17.14 -1.61 -4.09
N GLU A 378 -17.77 -2.47 -3.28
CA GLU A 378 -17.08 -3.38 -2.37
C GLU A 378 -16.98 -4.78 -2.94
N LEU A 379 -15.77 -5.36 -2.91
CA LEU A 379 -15.53 -6.77 -3.06
C LEU A 379 -15.09 -7.36 -1.72
N ALA A 380 -16.04 -8.01 -1.05
CA ALA A 380 -15.83 -8.63 0.24
C ALA A 380 -15.31 -10.08 0.09
N LEU A 381 -14.15 -10.35 0.68
CA LEU A 381 -13.51 -11.65 0.72
C LEU A 381 -13.54 -12.22 2.15
N ASP A 382 -13.69 -13.53 2.25
CA ASP A 382 -13.72 -14.24 3.54
C ASP A 382 -12.50 -15.15 3.67
N HIS A 383 -11.55 -14.76 4.52
CA HIS A 383 -10.35 -15.54 4.72
C HIS A 383 -10.62 -16.94 5.28
N LYS A 384 -11.75 -17.16 5.97
CA LYS A 384 -12.13 -18.47 6.52
C LYS A 384 -12.50 -19.47 5.45
N LYS A 385 -12.74 -19.03 4.20
CA LYS A 385 -13.00 -19.91 3.05
C LYS A 385 -11.73 -20.53 2.48
N SER A 386 -10.57 -19.94 2.75
CA SER A 386 -9.30 -20.47 2.27
C SER A 386 -8.90 -21.72 3.06
N PRO A 387 -8.59 -22.86 2.40
CA PRO A 387 -8.07 -24.03 3.09
C PRO A 387 -6.62 -23.83 3.59
N PHE A 388 -5.95 -22.76 3.13
CA PHE A 388 -4.56 -22.44 3.46
C PHE A 388 -4.40 -21.60 4.72
N LEU A 389 -5.35 -20.70 4.98
CA LEU A 389 -5.25 -19.70 6.05
C LEU A 389 -5.80 -20.24 7.38
N ASN A 390 -5.20 -19.83 8.49
CA ASN A 390 -5.72 -20.10 9.82
C ASN A 390 -7.00 -19.27 10.06
N PRO A 391 -8.19 -19.90 10.23
CA PRO A 391 -9.45 -19.17 10.37
C PRO A 391 -9.60 -18.40 11.69
N ASN A 392 -8.71 -18.64 12.65
CA ASN A 392 -8.69 -18.03 13.98
C ASN A 392 -7.49 -17.08 14.15
N ALA A 393 -6.86 -16.66 13.06
CA ALA A 393 -5.74 -15.73 13.13
C ALA A 393 -6.17 -14.36 13.67
N ASP A 394 -5.21 -13.58 14.14
CA ASP A 394 -5.44 -12.27 14.73
C ASP A 394 -5.88 -11.22 13.69
N ALA A 395 -6.26 -10.05 14.19
CA ALA A 395 -6.70 -8.94 13.34
C ALA A 395 -5.57 -8.40 12.43
N VAL A 396 -4.30 -8.56 12.82
CA VAL A 396 -3.15 -8.15 11.99
C VAL A 396 -3.06 -9.04 10.75
N CYS A 397 -3.24 -10.35 10.94
CA CYS A 397 -3.32 -11.31 9.86
C CYS A 397 -4.52 -11.02 8.94
N ALA A 398 -5.70 -10.74 9.51
CA ALA A 398 -6.88 -10.39 8.73
C ALA A 398 -6.67 -9.13 7.85
N HIS A 399 -5.82 -8.20 8.30
CA HIS A 399 -5.43 -6.98 7.60
C HIS A 399 -4.22 -7.15 6.66
N ASN A 400 -3.71 -8.36 6.45
CA ASN A 400 -2.52 -8.59 5.60
C ASN A 400 -2.85 -8.48 4.10
N LEU A 401 -2.12 -7.64 3.37
CA LEU A 401 -2.29 -7.46 1.93
C LEU A 401 -2.05 -8.76 1.15
N GLU A 402 -0.98 -9.50 1.44
CA GLU A 402 -0.70 -10.76 0.74
C GLU A 402 -1.79 -11.81 0.96
N ALA A 403 -2.47 -11.77 2.12
CA ALA A 403 -3.64 -12.60 2.35
C ALA A 403 -4.82 -12.17 1.48
N LEU A 404 -5.08 -10.87 1.28
CA LEU A 404 -6.10 -10.41 0.34
C LEU A 404 -5.81 -10.86 -1.09
N LEU A 405 -4.54 -10.80 -1.53
CA LEU A 405 -4.17 -11.24 -2.88
C LEU A 405 -4.32 -12.75 -3.04
N HIS A 406 -3.97 -13.53 -2.00
CA HIS A 406 -4.27 -14.97 -1.94
C HIS A 406 -5.77 -15.25 -2.04
N LEU A 407 -6.59 -14.46 -1.34
CA LEU A 407 -8.04 -14.61 -1.38
C LEU A 407 -8.63 -14.24 -2.73
N LEU A 408 -8.16 -13.17 -3.35
CA LEU A 408 -8.54 -12.77 -4.71
C LEU A 408 -8.23 -13.88 -5.71
N ASP A 409 -7.02 -14.47 -5.64
CA ASP A 409 -6.64 -15.55 -6.56
C ASP A 409 -7.58 -16.75 -6.42
N GLY A 410 -8.04 -17.05 -5.20
CA GLY A 410 -8.92 -18.18 -4.92
C GLY A 410 -10.43 -17.95 -5.02
N TYR A 411 -10.88 -16.70 -5.14
CA TYR A 411 -12.29 -16.32 -5.08
C TYR A 411 -12.99 -16.45 -6.44
N HIS A 412 -14.02 -17.28 -6.56
CA HIS A 412 -14.77 -17.48 -7.81
C HIS A 412 -16.18 -16.91 -7.83
N GLY A 413 -16.69 -16.47 -6.68
CA GLY A 413 -18.05 -15.98 -6.52
C GLY A 413 -18.65 -16.44 -5.20
N LYS A 414 -19.81 -15.89 -4.86
CA LYS A 414 -20.50 -16.22 -3.62
C LYS A 414 -21.04 -17.65 -3.64
N GLY A 415 -20.68 -18.43 -2.62
CA GLY A 415 -21.07 -19.84 -2.53
C GLY A 415 -20.18 -20.80 -3.34
N GLU A 416 -19.32 -20.28 -4.21
CA GLU A 416 -18.37 -21.07 -4.97
C GLU A 416 -17.22 -21.60 -4.11
N ARG A 417 -16.63 -22.70 -4.54
CA ARG A 417 -15.47 -23.29 -3.86
C ARG A 417 -14.23 -22.41 -4.03
N PHE A 418 -13.45 -22.27 -2.96
CA PHE A 418 -12.13 -21.66 -3.02
C PHE A 418 -11.15 -22.53 -3.83
N VAL A 419 -10.64 -21.99 -4.94
CA VAL A 419 -9.66 -22.66 -5.82
C VAL A 419 -8.73 -21.61 -6.40
N LEU A 420 -7.41 -21.74 -6.23
CA LEU A 420 -6.44 -20.80 -6.79
C LEU A 420 -6.52 -20.79 -8.32
N ALA A 421 -6.83 -19.63 -8.92
CA ALA A 421 -7.01 -19.48 -10.35
C ALA A 421 -5.67 -19.40 -11.10
N SER A 422 -4.74 -18.58 -10.62
CA SER A 422 -3.40 -18.45 -11.22
C SER A 422 -2.37 -19.39 -10.60
N GLY A 423 -2.67 -19.92 -9.40
CA GLY A 423 -1.71 -20.69 -8.61
C GLY A 423 -0.74 -19.78 -7.87
N ARG A 424 -1.21 -18.62 -7.40
CA ARG A 424 -0.42 -17.72 -6.55
C ARG A 424 0.15 -18.50 -5.38
N ASP A 425 1.45 -18.36 -5.13
CA ASP A 425 2.13 -19.11 -4.07
C ASP A 425 1.62 -18.68 -2.69
N PRO A 426 1.01 -19.61 -1.90
CA PRO A 426 0.54 -19.29 -0.57
C PRO A 426 1.65 -18.79 0.36
N ALA A 427 2.92 -19.14 0.13
CA ALA A 427 4.03 -18.70 0.96
C ALA A 427 4.16 -17.17 1.04
N LEU A 428 3.70 -16.45 0.02
CA LEU A 428 3.67 -14.97 0.01
C LEU A 428 2.86 -14.40 1.17
N VAL A 429 1.84 -15.10 1.65
CA VAL A 429 1.01 -14.67 2.80
C VAL A 429 1.87 -14.40 4.05
N ASN A 430 2.85 -15.26 4.33
CA ASN A 430 3.70 -15.15 5.52
C ASN A 430 4.87 -14.15 5.36
N LYS A 431 4.88 -13.29 4.32
CA LYS A 431 5.90 -12.24 4.17
C LYS A 431 6.03 -11.38 5.43
N GLY A 432 4.91 -10.93 5.99
CA GLY A 432 4.85 -10.00 7.12
C GLY A 432 3.90 -10.40 8.26
N CYS A 433 3.48 -11.67 8.30
CA CYS A 433 2.66 -12.20 9.40
C CYS A 433 2.81 -13.74 9.52
N ASP A 434 2.03 -14.33 10.43
CA ASP A 434 1.89 -15.78 10.62
C ASP A 434 0.44 -16.23 10.40
N PHE A 435 0.02 -16.32 9.14
CA PHE A 435 -1.40 -16.52 8.81
C PHE A 435 -1.69 -17.86 8.12
N LEU A 436 -0.69 -18.49 7.52
CA LEU A 436 -0.83 -19.85 6.99
C LEU A 436 -1.00 -20.86 8.14
N LYS A 437 -1.68 -21.98 7.87
CA LYS A 437 -1.75 -23.10 8.83
C LYS A 437 -0.37 -23.74 9.02
N ASP A 438 -0.05 -24.10 10.26
CA ASP A 438 1.26 -24.62 10.67
C ASP A 438 1.74 -25.84 9.85
N HIS A 439 0.84 -26.71 9.40
CA HIS A 439 1.21 -27.91 8.66
C HIS A 439 1.82 -27.63 7.28
N TYR A 440 1.72 -26.40 6.76
CA TYR A 440 2.45 -25.98 5.56
C TYR A 440 3.93 -25.66 5.84
N MET A 441 4.32 -25.53 7.12
CA MET A 441 5.71 -25.34 7.57
C MET A 441 6.43 -24.15 6.90
N ILE A 442 5.68 -23.10 6.53
CA ILE A 442 6.23 -21.86 5.99
C ILE A 442 6.57 -20.92 7.15
N PRO A 443 7.84 -20.51 7.32
CA PRO A 443 8.22 -19.62 8.41
C PRO A 443 7.42 -18.31 8.38
N PRO A 444 6.92 -17.83 9.54
CA PRO A 444 6.25 -16.55 9.61
C PRO A 444 7.24 -15.39 9.46
N ASN A 445 6.74 -14.25 8.98
CA ASN A 445 7.52 -13.02 8.80
C ASN A 445 8.84 -13.25 8.04
N TRP A 446 8.82 -14.12 7.03
CA TRP A 446 10.05 -14.58 6.39
C TRP A 446 10.73 -13.51 5.54
N ARG A 447 10.00 -12.47 5.11
CA ARG A 447 10.58 -11.41 4.28
C ARG A 447 11.62 -10.67 5.12
N GLN A 448 12.88 -10.87 4.77
CA GLN A 448 14.01 -10.04 5.19
C GLN A 448 15.04 -9.95 4.05
N ASP A 449 15.91 -8.94 4.11
CA ASP A 449 17.07 -8.88 3.22
C ASP A 449 18.14 -9.85 3.74
N GLU A 450 18.93 -10.43 2.84
CA GLU A 450 20.06 -11.26 3.21
C GLU A 450 20.97 -10.49 4.19
N ASN A 451 21.32 -11.12 5.32
CA ASN A 451 22.11 -10.49 6.39
C ASN A 451 21.58 -9.12 6.86
N LYS A 452 20.26 -8.89 6.76
CA LYS A 452 19.61 -7.59 7.03
C LYS A 452 20.19 -6.43 6.19
N GLY A 453 20.70 -6.73 5.00
CA GLY A 453 21.28 -5.76 4.08
C GLY A 453 22.74 -5.40 4.36
N MET A 454 23.40 -6.06 5.32
CA MET A 454 24.85 -5.91 5.53
C MET A 454 25.61 -6.66 4.42
N ILE A 455 26.67 -6.05 3.91
CA ILE A 455 27.56 -6.66 2.92
C ILE A 455 28.99 -6.80 3.46
N ARG A 456 29.69 -7.83 3.00
CA ARG A 456 31.11 -8.02 3.31
C ARG A 456 31.96 -7.34 2.24
N SER A 457 32.75 -6.35 2.63
CA SER A 457 33.67 -5.63 1.76
C SER A 457 34.90 -6.48 1.40
N ASN A 458 35.66 -6.01 0.40
CA ASN A 458 36.86 -6.71 -0.09
C ASN A 458 37.96 -6.87 0.96
N ASP A 459 38.01 -5.98 1.96
CA ASP A 459 38.92 -6.07 3.12
C ASP A 459 38.37 -6.99 4.24
N GLY A 460 37.23 -7.64 4.00
CA GLY A 460 36.61 -8.62 4.88
C GLY A 460 35.72 -8.04 5.98
N ARG A 461 35.54 -6.71 6.04
CA ARG A 461 34.65 -6.05 7.03
C ARG A 461 33.19 -6.15 6.63
N TRP A 462 32.29 -6.10 7.61
CA TRP A 462 30.85 -6.00 7.36
C TRP A 462 30.40 -4.55 7.47
N MET A 463 29.68 -4.07 6.46
CA MET A 463 29.21 -2.69 6.40
C MET A 463 27.82 -2.59 5.80
N GLN A 464 27.09 -1.54 6.18
CA GLN A 464 25.88 -1.16 5.48
C GLN A 464 26.29 -0.48 4.15
N PRO A 465 25.81 -0.95 2.99
CA PRO A 465 26.17 -0.36 1.71
C PRO A 465 25.68 1.09 1.64
N GLU A 466 26.49 1.96 1.02
CA GLU A 466 26.02 3.29 0.63
C GLU A 466 24.96 3.15 -0.46
N ARG A 467 23.82 3.84 -0.28
CA ARG A 467 22.81 3.99 -1.33
C ARG A 467 23.09 5.26 -2.14
N PRO A 468 22.85 5.25 -3.46
CA PRO A 468 22.86 6.47 -4.25
C PRO A 468 21.96 7.51 -3.59
N LYS A 469 22.42 8.76 -3.51
CA LYS A 469 21.52 9.87 -3.20
C LYS A 469 20.55 9.96 -4.37
N LEU A 470 19.26 9.85 -4.06
CA LEU A 470 18.21 10.14 -5.01
C LEU A 470 18.03 11.66 -5.01
N ASP A 471 18.09 12.28 -6.18
CA ASP A 471 17.90 13.72 -6.30
C ASP A 471 16.53 14.10 -5.74
N ASP A 472 16.52 15.16 -4.93
CA ASP A 472 15.40 15.73 -4.19
C ASP A 472 14.10 15.77 -5.01
N HIS A 473 14.08 16.61 -6.04
CA HIS A 473 12.99 16.79 -6.99
C HIS A 473 13.55 17.23 -8.35
N PRO A 474 12.91 16.87 -9.47
CA PRO A 474 13.36 17.26 -10.80
C PRO A 474 13.12 18.76 -11.01
N GLU A 475 13.97 19.38 -11.83
CA GLU A 475 13.95 20.83 -12.08
C GLU A 475 12.63 21.30 -12.71
N ASP A 476 11.93 20.41 -13.42
CA ASP A 476 10.66 20.67 -14.10
C ASP A 476 9.44 20.72 -13.15
N MET A 477 9.57 20.35 -11.87
CA MET A 477 8.43 20.44 -10.93
C MET A 477 7.90 21.88 -10.81
N HIS A 478 8.81 22.86 -10.71
CA HIS A 478 8.41 24.27 -10.65
C HIS A 478 7.66 24.74 -11.90
N HIS A 479 8.01 24.19 -13.08
CA HIS A 479 7.33 24.49 -14.34
C HIS A 479 5.89 23.98 -14.30
N HIS A 480 5.68 22.71 -13.96
CA HIS A 480 4.34 22.11 -13.90
C HIS A 480 3.48 22.71 -12.78
N LEU A 481 4.06 23.06 -11.62
CA LEU A 481 3.31 23.76 -10.56
C LEU A 481 2.78 25.11 -11.02
N ARG A 482 3.55 25.88 -11.79
CA ARG A 482 3.08 27.15 -12.36
C ARG A 482 1.93 26.94 -13.33
N GLN A 483 2.03 25.93 -14.21
CA GLN A 483 0.93 25.60 -15.13
C GLN A 483 -0.35 25.19 -14.39
N LEU A 484 -0.22 24.55 -13.24
CA LEU A 484 -1.34 24.14 -12.39
C LEU A 484 -1.87 25.28 -11.48
N GLY A 485 -1.23 26.46 -11.50
CA GLY A 485 -1.59 27.56 -10.60
C GLY A 485 -1.28 27.28 -9.12
N LEU A 486 -0.41 26.31 -8.82
CA LEU A 486 -0.04 25.89 -7.47
C LEU A 486 1.28 26.51 -6.98
N ALA A 487 2.02 27.19 -7.87
CA ALA A 487 3.21 27.94 -7.46
C ALA A 487 2.82 29.30 -6.87
N SER A 488 3.46 29.69 -5.76
CA SER A 488 3.44 31.07 -5.28
C SER A 488 3.88 32.02 -6.41
N SER A 489 3.18 33.15 -6.56
CA SER A 489 3.48 34.20 -7.54
C SER A 489 4.78 34.96 -7.26
N ASP A 490 5.45 34.68 -6.14
CA ASP A 490 6.67 35.37 -5.75
C ASP A 490 7.89 34.43 -5.81
N ILE A 491 8.63 34.49 -6.94
CA ILE A 491 10.07 34.22 -7.02
C ILE A 491 10.71 35.34 -7.83
#